data_AF-I1U6Z9-F1
#
_entry.id   AF-I1U6Z9-F1
#
_cell.length_a   1.000
_cell.length_b   1.000
_cell.length_c   1.000
_cell.angle_alpha   90.00
_cell.angle_beta   90.00
_cell.angle_gamma   90.00
#
_symmetry.space_group_name_H-M   'P 1'
#
loop_
_entity.id
_entity.type
_entity.pdbx_description
1 polymer ?
#
loop_
_entity_poly.entity_id
_entity_poly.type
_entity_poly.pdbx_seq_one_letter_code
_entity_poly.pdbx_strand_id
1 'polypeptide(L)'
;SWWLIASLTNLEFPPSINLIGELVIISSMFYWTKTTILLTALTTLITASYTLYVFLTTQRNKTPSHLIIPPNFTREHLLMALHSIPLGLLIMYPNLMF
;
A
#
# COMPACT_ATOMS: atom_id res chain seq x y z
N SER A 1 13.25 3.72 5.40
CA SER A 1 12.81 4.13 4.05
C SER A 1 11.92 3.08 3.39
N TRP A 2 12.30 1.78 3.39
CA TRP A 2 11.48 0.71 2.80
C TRP A 2 10.03 0.64 3.28
N TRP A 3 9.81 0.85 4.57
CA TRP A 3 8.47 0.91 5.16
C TRP A 3 7.58 2.00 4.57
N LEU A 4 8.17 3.13 4.15
CA LEU A 4 7.43 4.21 3.50
C LEU A 4 6.98 3.78 2.10
N ILE A 5 7.87 3.11 1.34
CA ILE A 5 7.56 2.62 0.00
C ILE A 5 6.47 1.54 0.08
N ALA A 6 6.61 0.59 1.00
CA ALA A 6 5.61 -0.46 1.24
C ALA A 6 4.26 0.12 1.70
N SER A 7 4.26 1.12 2.58
CA SER A 7 3.03 1.78 3.00
C SER A 7 2.39 2.57 1.86
N LEU A 8 3.17 3.24 1.00
CA LEU A 8 2.64 3.97 -0.16
C LEU A 8 1.97 3.04 -1.18
N THR A 9 2.57 1.88 -1.45
CA THR A 9 1.97 0.88 -2.33
C THR A 9 0.69 0.29 -1.76
N ASN A 10 0.60 0.19 -0.42
CA ASN A 10 -0.55 -0.37 0.28
C ASN A 10 -1.65 0.68 0.57
N LEU A 11 -1.33 1.97 0.52
CA LEU A 11 -2.27 3.08 0.73
C LEU A 11 -2.96 3.49 -0.58
N GLU A 12 -2.88 2.68 -1.63
CA GLU A 12 -3.46 2.96 -2.94
C GLU A 12 -3.03 4.34 -3.48
N PHE A 13 -1.81 4.81 -3.20
CA PHE A 13 -1.39 6.13 -3.67
C PHE A 13 -1.26 6.16 -5.21
N PRO A 14 -1.69 7.23 -5.93
CA PRO A 14 -1.58 7.33 -7.39
C PRO A 14 -0.09 7.39 -7.76
N PRO A 15 0.53 6.39 -8.42
CA PRO A 15 0.09 5.58 -9.57
C PRO A 15 0.15 4.05 -9.33
N SER A 16 -0.26 3.57 -8.15
CA SER A 16 -0.20 2.14 -7.80
C SER A 16 -1.22 1.27 -8.55
N ILE A 17 -0.86 0.00 -8.79
CA ILE A 17 -1.74 -1.01 -9.39
C ILE A 17 -2.97 -1.28 -8.52
N ASN A 18 -2.80 -1.26 -7.18
CA ASN A 18 -3.90 -1.47 -6.24
C ASN A 18 -5.04 -0.49 -6.47
N LEU A 19 -4.73 0.81 -6.66
CA LEU A 19 -5.73 1.83 -6.96
C LEU A 19 -6.40 1.60 -8.32
N ILE A 20 -5.64 1.17 -9.34
CA ILE A 20 -6.21 0.89 -10.67
C ILE A 20 -7.23 -0.25 -10.58
N GLY A 21 -6.89 -1.35 -9.90
CA GLY A 21 -7.79 -2.48 -9.71
C GLY A 21 -9.04 -2.10 -8.92
N GLU A 22 -8.88 -1.32 -7.85
CA GLU A 22 -10.00 -0.88 -7.02
C GLU A 22 -10.93 0.09 -7.76
N LEU A 23 -10.38 1.02 -8.56
CA LEU A 23 -11.19 1.89 -9.42
C LEU A 23 -12.00 1.11 -10.46
N VAL A 24 -11.43 0.05 -11.05
CA VAL A 24 -12.15 -0.83 -11.97
C VAL A 24 -13.32 -1.52 -11.25
N ILE A 25 -13.11 -2.03 -10.03
CA ILE A 25 -14.17 -2.65 -9.21
C ILE A 25 -15.24 -1.62 -8.83
N ILE A 26 -14.85 -0.42 -8.41
CA ILE A 26 -15.80 0.65 -8.07
C ILE A 26 -16.64 1.02 -9.30
N SER A 27 -16.02 1.11 -10.48
CA SER A 27 -16.73 1.44 -11.71
C SER A 27 -17.76 0.38 -12.10
N SER A 28 -17.42 -0.91 -12.00
CA SER A 28 -18.33 -2.00 -12.36
C SER A 28 -19.50 -2.12 -11.36
N MET A 29 -19.23 -1.94 -10.06
CA MET A 29 -20.25 -1.93 -9.02
C MET A 29 -21.18 -0.72 -9.13
N PHE A 30 -20.65 0.43 -9.52
CA PHE A 30 -21.45 1.63 -9.76
C PHE A 30 -22.43 1.45 -10.94
N TYR A 31 -22.00 0.77 -12.01
CA TYR A 31 -22.89 0.40 -13.12
C TYR A 31 -24.00 -0.56 -12.67
N TRP A 32 -23.71 -1.46 -11.71
CA TRP A 32 -24.70 -2.41 -11.21
C TRP A 32 -25.73 -1.76 -10.30
N THR A 33 -25.29 -1.07 -9.24
CA THR A 33 -26.19 -0.30 -8.35
C THR A 33 -25.47 0.92 -7.78
N LYS A 34 -26.06 2.11 -7.94
CA LYS A 34 -25.44 3.39 -7.53
C LYS A 34 -25.20 3.52 -6.03
N THR A 35 -25.92 2.76 -5.21
CA THR A 35 -25.79 2.78 -3.74
C THR A 35 -24.49 2.13 -3.25
N THR A 36 -23.84 1.29 -4.06
CA THR A 36 -22.60 0.59 -3.69
C THR A 36 -21.40 1.53 -3.53
N ILE A 37 -21.43 2.71 -4.16
CA ILE A 37 -20.34 3.70 -4.10
C ILE A 37 -19.99 4.12 -2.67
N LEU A 38 -21.00 4.25 -1.80
CA LEU A 38 -20.80 4.68 -0.42
C LEU A 38 -20.14 3.59 0.40
N LEU A 39 -20.54 2.34 0.18
CA LEU A 39 -19.95 1.19 0.84
C LEU A 39 -18.49 1.01 0.40
N THR A 40 -18.22 1.05 -0.91
CA THR A 40 -16.86 0.89 -1.44
C THR A 40 -15.94 2.04 -1.03
N ALA A 41 -16.43 3.29 -1.01
CA ALA A 41 -15.63 4.43 -0.54
C ALA A 41 -15.31 4.35 0.96
N LEU A 42 -16.20 3.79 1.77
CA LEU A 42 -15.91 3.54 3.18
C LEU A 42 -14.86 2.44 3.36
N THR A 43 -14.92 1.36 2.57
CA THR A 43 -13.92 0.30 2.65
C THR A 43 -12.53 0.80 2.27
N THR A 44 -12.41 1.58 1.19
CA THR A 44 -11.13 2.18 0.75
C THR A 44 -10.56 3.14 1.81
N LEU A 45 -11.43 3.91 2.47
CA LEU A 45 -11.01 4.84 3.52
C LEU A 45 -10.50 4.09 4.76
N ILE A 46 -11.14 2.98 5.13
CA ILE A 46 -10.71 2.15 6.26
C ILE A 46 -9.36 1.48 5.95
N THR A 47 -9.16 0.93 4.76
CA THR A 47 -7.89 0.30 4.36
C THR A 47 -6.74 1.31 4.36
N ALA A 48 -6.96 2.50 3.79
CA ALA A 48 -5.97 3.57 3.77
C ALA A 48 -5.62 4.06 5.19
N SER A 49 -6.62 4.28 6.05
CA SER A 49 -6.40 4.75 7.42
C SER A 49 -5.68 3.71 8.30
N TYR A 50 -6.01 2.42 8.16
CA TYR A 50 -5.31 1.34 8.85
C TYR A 50 -3.84 1.24 8.42
N THR A 51 -3.56 1.29 7.12
CA THR A 51 -2.19 1.26 6.60
C THR A 51 -1.35 2.43 7.11
N LEU A 52 -1.95 3.62 7.14
CA LEU A 52 -1.32 4.81 7.71
C LEU A 52 -1.05 4.65 9.20
N TYR A 53 -1.99 4.09 9.96
CA TYR A 53 -1.82 3.79 11.38
C TYR A 53 -0.64 2.85 11.63
N VAL A 54 -0.52 1.76 10.87
CA VAL A 54 0.63 0.83 10.96
C VAL A 54 1.95 1.55 10.66
N PHE A 55 2.00 2.42 9.64
CA PHE A 55 3.21 3.18 9.32
C PHE A 55 3.61 4.15 10.45
N LEU A 56 2.64 4.92 10.99
CA LEU A 56 2.90 5.86 12.07
C LEU A 56 3.39 5.16 13.34
N THR A 57 2.75 4.05 13.71
CA THR A 57 3.09 3.31 14.93
C THR A 57 4.45 2.62 14.85
N THR A 58 4.83 2.11 13.68
CA THR A 58 6.09 1.35 13.51
C THR A 58 7.30 2.21 13.21
N GLN A 59 7.15 3.31 12.46
CA GLN A 59 8.30 4.11 11.99
C GLN A 59 8.41 5.49 12.64
N ARG A 60 7.29 6.11 13.04
CA ARG A 60 7.27 7.50 13.52
C ARG A 60 7.12 7.61 15.04
N ASN A 61 6.51 6.61 15.67
CA ASN A 61 6.32 6.63 17.11
C ASN A 61 7.65 6.37 17.83
N LYS A 62 7.80 6.94 19.03
CA LYS A 62 9.06 6.88 19.79
C LYS A 62 9.32 5.44 20.21
N THR A 63 10.46 4.88 19.81
CA THR A 63 10.85 3.53 20.22
C THR A 63 11.03 3.49 21.74
N PRO A 64 10.53 2.46 22.42
CA PRO A 64 10.75 2.31 23.85
C PRO A 64 12.25 2.30 24.18
N SER A 65 12.67 3.05 25.19
CA SER A 65 14.08 3.18 25.58
C SER A 65 14.73 1.88 26.06
N HIS A 66 13.92 0.85 26.36
CA HIS A 66 14.38 -0.47 26.77
C HIS A 66 14.63 -1.43 25.59
N LEU A 67 14.24 -1.06 24.36
CA LEU A 67 14.46 -1.89 23.18
C LEU A 67 15.81 -1.54 22.53
N ILE A 68 16.73 -2.50 22.53
CA ILE A 68 17.96 -2.43 21.75
C ILE A 68 17.63 -2.97 20.35
N ILE A 69 17.55 -2.07 19.38
CA ILE A 69 17.23 -2.43 17.98
C ILE A 69 18.56 -2.61 17.23
N PRO A 70 18.88 -3.83 16.74
CA PRO A 70 20.06 -4.05 15.93
C PRO A 70 19.94 -3.33 14.57
N PRO A 71 21.05 -2.92 13.94
CA PRO A 71 21.00 -2.35 12.60
C PRO A 71 20.52 -3.39 11.58
N ASN A 72 19.79 -2.92 10.57
CA ASN A 72 19.28 -3.77 9.49
C ASN A 72 20.41 -4.42 8.69
N PHE A 73 20.23 -5.68 8.34
CA PHE A 73 21.21 -6.45 7.57
C PHE A 73 21.07 -6.24 6.06
N THR A 74 22.13 -6.51 5.29
CA THR A 74 22.12 -6.43 3.82
C THR A 74 21.08 -7.37 3.19
N ARG A 75 20.86 -8.55 3.80
CA ARG A 75 19.82 -9.50 3.39
C ARG A 75 18.41 -8.90 3.44
N GLU A 76 18.12 -8.12 4.47
CA GLU A 76 16.80 -7.51 4.67
C GLU A 76 16.56 -6.41 3.65
N HIS A 77 17.59 -5.63 3.32
CA HIS A 77 17.52 -4.64 2.25
C HIS A 77 17.31 -5.29 0.88
N LEU A 78 18.02 -6.38 0.59
CA LEU A 78 17.85 -7.13 -0.66
C LEU A 78 16.43 -7.70 -0.78
N LEU A 79 15.89 -8.27 0.29
CA LEU A 79 14.53 -8.81 0.30
C LEU A 79 13.49 -7.73 0.01
N MET A 80 13.61 -6.57 0.67
CA MET A 80 12.69 -5.45 0.43
C MET A 80 12.84 -4.86 -0.97
N ALA A 81 14.05 -4.81 -1.52
CA ALA A 81 14.30 -4.39 -2.89
C ALA A 81 13.66 -5.36 -3.89
N LEU A 82 13.84 -6.67 -3.70
CA LEU A 82 13.26 -7.70 -4.58
C LEU A 82 11.72 -7.72 -4.55
N HIS A 83 11.08 -7.27 -3.47
CA HIS A 83 9.63 -7.10 -3.42
C HIS A 83 9.16 -5.80 -4.08
N SER A 84 9.87 -4.69 -3.85
CA SER A 84 9.45 -3.37 -4.33
C SER A 84 9.76 -3.11 -5.80
N ILE A 85 10.84 -3.67 -6.34
CA ILE A 85 11.24 -3.49 -7.75
C ILE A 85 10.20 -4.07 -8.73
N PRO A 86 9.72 -5.32 -8.57
CA PRO A 86 8.68 -5.87 -9.43
C PRO A 86 7.38 -5.06 -9.37
N LEU A 87 7.00 -4.61 -8.18
CA LEU A 87 5.84 -3.73 -8.00
C LEU A 87 6.00 -2.41 -8.78
N GLY A 88 7.17 -1.78 -8.70
CA GLY A 88 7.47 -0.58 -9.48
C GLY A 88 7.48 -0.80 -10.99
N LEU A 89 8.00 -1.95 -11.45
CA LEU A 89 8.00 -2.32 -12.86
C LEU A 89 6.57 -2.53 -13.41
N LEU A 90 5.70 -3.16 -12.63
CA LEU A 90 4.30 -3.38 -12.99
C LEU A 90 3.50 -2.06 -13.04
N ILE A 91 3.87 -1.07 -12.23
CA ILE A 91 3.29 0.29 -12.32
C ILE A 91 3.65 0.96 -13.65
N MET A 92 4.87 0.73 -14.15
CA MET A 92 5.35 1.33 -15.41
C MET A 92 4.74 0.64 -16.65
N TYR A 93 4.41 -0.65 -16.55
CA TYR A 93 3.80 -1.43 -17.61
C TYR A 93 2.53 -2.16 -17.14
N PRO A 94 1.41 -1.45 -16.89
CA PRO A 94 0.17 -2.06 -16.43
C PRO A 94 -0.46 -3.01 -17.47
N ASN A 95 -0.17 -2.82 -18.76
CA ASN A 95 -0.64 -3.67 -19.87
C ASN A 95 -0.06 -5.10 -19.84
N LEU A 96 0.85 -5.43 -18.92
CA LEU A 96 1.28 -6.81 -18.72
C LEU A 96 0.26 -7.64 -17.92
N MET A 97 -0.65 -6.97 -17.20
CA MET A 97 -1.67 -7.64 -16.36
C MET A 97 -3.10 -7.49 -16.89
N PHE A 98 -3.35 -6.52 -17.77
CA PHE A 98 -4.63 -6.25 -18.42
C PHE A 98 -4.48 -6.37 -19.94
#